data_AF-A0A852X2V3-F1
#
_entry.id   AF-A0A852X2V3-F1
#
_cell.length_a   1.000
_cell.length_b   1.000
_cell.length_c   1.000
_cell.angle_alpha   90.00
_cell.angle_beta   90.00
_cell.angle_gamma   90.00
#
_symmetry.space_group_name_H-M   'P 1'
#
loop_
_entity.id
_entity.type
_entity.pdbx_description
1 polymer ?
#
loop_
_entity_poly.entity_id
_entity_poly.type
_entity_poly.pdbx_seq_one_letter_code
_entity_poly.pdbx_strand_id
1 'polypeptide(L)'
;MSPTAGAAPRTAAGLLVFVLASLVGTGAVVTASPGAVLLAPTVPLAFLLIVVGEQLTVRVSGRLIAPVTTAAALGLVLSPIARDGEMLTTSTVVALVWVAMLVGALLAKVRGGPVVEGSMAARFLGLATTAVLAHAVPFGGSTIVDPGFAQDRHRIGTAVALLAVAATGGLVERLLEAVTAWWDERQPWRAVLAAESGVVAALSVATISSGPLIAMAYLEIGWLGLPLFLLPIGAVLYTVRRVAAIRLAQSQALEALSRLGETAGVSPPGHTHRVAQISTRVARELQLDEAAVRRVRRAALLHDVGLLGLPGEPLGGTVATLPDEDEQRVAAAEQRILRESGVLGDVVPIVEQVRTPFRRYRELGEAIPLASRIVRVASAWDDVTEGATSPRAREVALERMHLGLGYEYDPEVVDALAATLASRR
;
A
#
# COMPACT_ATOMS: atom_id res chain seq x y z
N MET A 1 19.26 1.76 14.44
CA MET A 1 18.15 2.46 15.13
C MET A 1 16.92 2.31 14.26
N SER A 2 16.00 1.45 14.70
CA SER A 2 14.70 1.20 14.07
C SER A 2 13.92 2.52 13.97
N PRO A 3 13.31 2.85 12.81
CA PRO A 3 12.38 3.96 12.76
C PRO A 3 11.20 3.56 13.65
N THR A 4 11.05 4.27 14.76
CA THR A 4 9.86 4.23 15.59
C THR A 4 8.65 4.34 14.66
N ALA A 5 7.78 3.33 14.69
CA ALA A 5 6.47 3.39 14.07
C ALA A 5 5.72 4.57 14.69
N GLY A 6 5.87 5.75 14.07
CA GLY A 6 5.12 6.93 14.45
C GLY A 6 3.65 6.58 14.33
N ALA A 7 2.93 6.58 15.45
CA ALA A 7 1.48 6.52 15.44
C ALA A 7 1.02 7.63 14.49
N ALA A 8 0.27 7.26 13.44
CA ALA A 8 -0.32 8.25 12.55
C ALA A 8 -1.11 9.24 13.43
N PRO A 9 -0.97 10.56 13.22
CA PRO A 9 -1.63 11.55 14.06
C PRO A 9 -3.13 11.25 14.09
N ARG A 10 -3.71 11.19 15.29
CA ARG A 10 -5.16 11.04 15.46
C ARG A 10 -5.83 12.22 14.79
N THR A 11 -6.61 11.92 13.76
CA THR A 11 -7.26 12.96 13.00
C THR A 11 -8.62 13.31 13.61
N ALA A 12 -9.04 14.57 13.50
CA ALA A 12 -10.28 15.04 14.09
C ALA A 12 -11.51 14.31 13.50
N ALA A 13 -11.52 14.05 12.19
CA ALA A 13 -12.57 13.29 11.55
C ALA A 13 -12.58 11.83 12.01
N GLY A 14 -11.40 11.19 12.08
CA GLY A 14 -11.26 9.82 12.58
C GLY A 14 -11.77 9.66 14.01
N LEU A 15 -11.54 10.64 14.88
CA LEU A 15 -12.04 10.65 16.26
C LEU A 15 -13.57 10.78 16.31
N LEU A 16 -14.17 11.64 15.49
CA LEU A 16 -15.63 11.81 15.42
C LEU A 16 -16.32 10.50 14.98
N VAL A 17 -15.79 9.84 13.95
CA VAL A 17 -16.31 8.54 13.50
C VAL A 17 -16.18 7.49 14.61
N PHE A 18 -15.07 7.51 15.35
CA PHE A 18 -14.88 6.62 16.50
C PHE A 18 -15.84 6.89 17.66
N VAL A 19 -16.16 8.16 17.96
CA VAL A 19 -17.16 8.51 18.97
C VAL A 19 -18.55 8.00 18.55
N LEU A 20 -18.93 8.20 17.29
CA LEU A 20 -20.19 7.68 16.75
C LEU A 20 -20.26 6.14 16.86
N ALA A 21 -19.21 5.44 16.42
CA ALA A 21 -19.09 4.00 16.56
C ALA A 21 -19.20 3.54 18.03
N SER A 22 -18.57 4.28 18.95
CA SER A 22 -18.63 3.98 20.38
C SER A 22 -20.04 4.14 20.95
N LEU A 23 -20.79 5.17 20.53
CA LEU A 23 -22.18 5.35 20.93
C LEU A 23 -23.06 4.21 20.42
N VAL A 24 -22.95 3.86 19.14
CA VAL A 24 -23.71 2.77 18.51
C VAL A 24 -23.37 1.43 19.18
N GLY A 25 -22.08 1.12 19.33
CA GLY A 25 -21.62 -0.13 19.93
C GLY A 25 -22.01 -0.25 21.41
N THR A 26 -21.87 0.82 22.19
CA THR A 26 -22.27 0.82 23.61
C THR A 26 -23.78 0.69 23.76
N GLY A 27 -24.56 1.41 22.94
CA GLY A 27 -26.02 1.28 22.93
C GLY A 27 -26.47 -0.15 22.59
N ALA A 28 -25.81 -0.78 21.62
CA ALA A 28 -26.05 -2.19 21.27
C ALA A 28 -25.72 -3.14 22.43
N VAL A 29 -24.62 -2.93 23.15
CA VAL A 29 -24.26 -3.73 24.33
C VAL A 29 -25.31 -3.60 25.45
N VAL A 30 -25.80 -2.38 25.71
CA VAL A 30 -26.82 -2.13 26.75
C VAL A 30 -28.16 -2.78 26.41
N THR A 31 -28.50 -2.84 25.12
CA THR A 31 -29.77 -3.40 24.63
C THR A 31 -29.65 -4.84 24.14
N ALA A 32 -28.47 -5.46 24.29
CA ALA A 32 -28.25 -6.85 23.91
C ALA A 32 -28.97 -7.79 24.89
N SER A 33 -29.62 -8.81 24.34
CA SER A 33 -30.34 -9.84 25.09
C SER A 33 -29.55 -11.15 24.99
N PRO A 34 -28.61 -11.42 25.92
CA PRO A 34 -27.84 -12.65 25.88
C PRO A 34 -28.75 -13.85 26.13
N GLY A 35 -28.78 -14.78 25.17
CA GLY A 35 -29.57 -16.00 25.22
C GLY A 35 -28.72 -17.26 25.01
N ALA A 36 -29.37 -18.41 24.95
CA ALA A 36 -28.71 -19.70 24.69
C ALA A 36 -28.03 -19.71 23.32
N VAL A 37 -28.52 -18.90 22.36
CA VAL A 37 -27.93 -18.70 21.04
C VAL A 37 -26.45 -18.29 21.06
N LEU A 38 -25.97 -17.63 22.12
CA LEU A 38 -24.55 -17.28 22.27
C LEU A 38 -23.63 -18.50 22.41
N LEU A 39 -24.16 -19.64 22.83
CA LEU A 39 -23.44 -20.91 22.94
C LEU A 39 -23.41 -21.70 21.62
N ALA A 40 -24.09 -21.21 20.57
CA ALA A 40 -23.97 -21.81 19.24
C ALA A 40 -22.50 -21.75 18.77
N PRO A 41 -21.88 -22.85 18.30
CA PRO A 41 -20.44 -22.89 18.00
C PRO A 41 -19.92 -21.81 17.06
N THR A 42 -20.77 -21.28 16.17
CA THR A 42 -20.45 -20.16 15.28
C THR A 42 -20.12 -18.88 16.01
N VAL A 43 -20.82 -18.56 17.10
CA VAL A 43 -20.70 -17.29 17.81
C VAL A 43 -19.32 -17.12 18.45
N PRO A 44 -18.84 -18.02 19.34
CA PRO A 44 -17.51 -17.90 19.93
C PRO A 44 -16.40 -18.05 18.88
N LEU A 45 -16.61 -18.86 17.84
CA LEU A 45 -15.65 -19.01 16.75
C LEU A 45 -15.50 -17.70 15.95
N ALA A 46 -16.61 -17.08 15.55
CA ALA A 46 -16.60 -15.79 14.85
C ALA A 46 -16.01 -14.69 15.74
N PHE A 47 -16.37 -14.65 17.03
CA PHE A 47 -15.79 -13.71 17.99
C PHE A 47 -14.25 -13.84 18.05
N LEU A 48 -13.74 -15.07 18.21
CA LEU A 48 -12.30 -15.32 18.21
C LEU A 48 -11.63 -14.90 16.90
N LEU A 49 -12.25 -15.20 15.76
CA LEU A 49 -11.71 -14.86 14.45
C LEU A 49 -11.74 -13.37 14.15
N ILE A 50 -12.71 -12.62 14.69
CA ILE A 50 -12.72 -11.15 14.65
C ILE A 50 -11.55 -10.60 15.48
N VAL A 51 -11.34 -11.10 16.71
CA VAL A 51 -10.24 -10.70 17.58
C VAL A 51 -8.88 -10.99 16.93
N VAL A 52 -8.70 -12.19 16.37
CA VAL A 52 -7.48 -12.57 15.65
C VAL A 52 -7.34 -11.76 14.37
N GLY A 53 -8.43 -11.51 13.66
CA GLY A 53 -8.43 -10.73 12.41
C GLY A 53 -7.93 -9.30 12.60
N GLU A 54 -8.20 -8.67 13.75
CA GLU A 54 -7.67 -7.33 14.05
C GLU A 54 -6.15 -7.31 14.22
N GLN A 55 -5.55 -8.45 14.56
CA GLN A 55 -4.10 -8.63 14.59
C GLN A 55 -3.50 -8.83 13.21
N LEU A 56 -4.34 -9.20 12.24
CA LEU A 56 -3.95 -9.53 10.88
C LEU A 56 -4.19 -8.38 9.89
N THR A 57 -4.26 -7.14 10.39
CA THR A 57 -4.39 -5.95 9.54
C THR A 57 -3.23 -5.82 8.55
N VAL A 58 -3.51 -5.23 7.39
CA VAL A 58 -2.53 -4.95 6.34
C VAL A 58 -2.68 -3.51 5.91
N ARG A 59 -1.55 -2.82 5.67
CA ARG A 59 -1.56 -1.49 5.08
C ARG A 59 -1.41 -1.60 3.56
N VAL A 60 -2.42 -1.19 2.81
CA VAL A 60 -2.44 -1.17 1.34
C VAL A 60 -2.81 0.23 0.89
N SER A 61 -1.99 0.84 0.03
CA SER A 61 -2.22 2.20 -0.51
C SER A 61 -2.50 3.25 0.59
N GLY A 62 -1.78 3.18 1.71
CA GLY A 62 -1.94 4.09 2.85
C GLY A 62 -3.02 3.69 3.86
N ARG A 63 -3.98 2.84 3.48
CA ARG A 63 -5.11 2.42 4.32
C ARG A 63 -4.84 1.14 5.09
N LEU A 64 -5.34 1.07 6.32
CA LEU A 64 -5.30 -0.13 7.13
C LEU A 64 -6.59 -0.93 6.91
N ILE A 65 -6.48 -2.16 6.45
CA ILE A 65 -7.62 -3.05 6.23
C ILE A 65 -7.49 -4.29 7.11
N ALA A 66 -8.61 -4.85 7.58
CA ALA A 66 -8.64 -6.14 8.30
C ALA A 66 -9.63 -7.12 7.65
N PRO A 67 -9.23 -7.77 6.53
CA PRO A 67 -10.12 -8.63 5.75
C PRO A 67 -10.68 -9.84 6.51
N VAL A 68 -9.90 -10.45 7.40
CA VAL A 68 -10.36 -11.57 8.24
C VAL A 68 -11.47 -11.12 9.18
N THR A 69 -11.31 -9.97 9.83
CA THR A 69 -12.33 -9.41 10.72
C THR A 69 -13.62 -9.13 9.96
N THR A 70 -13.55 -8.43 8.81
CA THR A 70 -14.74 -8.10 8.02
C THR A 70 -15.46 -9.36 7.57
N ALA A 71 -14.75 -10.36 7.06
CA ALA A 71 -15.36 -11.62 6.62
C ALA A 71 -15.97 -12.44 7.75
N ALA A 72 -15.26 -12.57 8.89
CA ALA A 72 -15.77 -13.28 10.05
C ALA A 72 -17.01 -12.57 10.65
N ALA A 73 -16.98 -11.23 10.71
CA ALA A 73 -18.10 -10.43 11.17
C ALA A 73 -19.29 -10.50 10.21
N LEU A 74 -19.08 -10.40 8.90
CA LEU A 74 -20.15 -10.60 7.91
C LEU A 74 -20.74 -12.01 7.99
N GLY A 75 -19.91 -13.03 8.21
CA GLY A 75 -20.37 -14.40 8.46
C GLY A 75 -21.27 -14.48 9.69
N LEU A 76 -20.88 -13.87 10.81
CA LEU A 76 -21.70 -13.79 12.03
C LEU A 76 -23.00 -13.01 11.81
N VAL A 77 -22.93 -11.90 11.08
CA VAL A 77 -24.05 -11.00 10.82
C VAL A 77 -25.08 -11.61 9.88
N LEU A 78 -24.64 -12.32 8.85
CA LEU A 78 -25.53 -12.77 7.77
C LEU A 78 -25.98 -14.22 7.92
N SER A 79 -25.32 -15.02 8.76
CA SER A 79 -25.72 -16.41 8.96
C SER A 79 -27.01 -16.50 9.78
N PRO A 80 -27.96 -17.37 9.41
CA PRO A 80 -29.21 -17.59 10.12
C PRO A 80 -28.97 -18.43 11.39
N ILE A 81 -28.20 -17.92 12.34
CA ILE A 81 -27.79 -18.64 13.54
C ILE A 81 -28.97 -18.71 14.50
N ALA A 82 -29.44 -19.93 14.76
CA ALA A 82 -30.46 -20.22 15.73
C ALA A 82 -30.03 -21.37 16.65
N ARG A 83 -30.43 -21.31 17.91
CA ARG A 83 -30.26 -22.40 18.88
C ARG A 83 -31.44 -22.42 19.83
N ASP A 84 -31.99 -23.60 20.08
CA ASP A 84 -33.10 -23.80 21.02
C ASP A 84 -34.32 -22.89 20.72
N GLY A 85 -34.53 -22.54 19.44
CA GLY A 85 -35.59 -21.64 18.99
C GLY A 85 -35.28 -20.15 19.11
N GLU A 86 -34.14 -19.77 19.69
CA GLU A 86 -33.67 -18.38 19.79
C GLU A 86 -32.77 -18.02 18.61
N MET A 87 -33.01 -16.85 18.01
CA MET A 87 -32.16 -16.25 16.99
C MET A 87 -31.36 -15.08 17.57
N LEU A 88 -30.22 -14.76 16.94
CA LEU A 88 -29.47 -13.56 17.29
C LEU A 88 -30.27 -12.30 16.97
N THR A 89 -30.42 -11.41 17.94
CA THR A 89 -31.03 -10.09 17.74
C THR A 89 -30.02 -9.10 17.17
N THR A 90 -30.50 -8.06 16.47
CA THR A 90 -29.66 -6.99 15.89
C THR A 90 -28.70 -6.39 16.92
N SER A 91 -29.20 -6.04 18.12
CA SER A 91 -28.38 -5.46 19.19
C SER A 91 -27.29 -6.42 19.67
N THR A 92 -27.61 -7.70 19.80
CA THR A 92 -26.66 -8.74 20.24
C THR A 92 -25.54 -8.94 19.21
N VAL A 93 -25.87 -9.03 17.92
CA VAL A 93 -24.86 -9.16 16.85
C VAL A 93 -23.94 -7.94 16.81
N VAL A 94 -24.50 -6.73 16.82
CA VAL A 94 -23.73 -5.49 16.80
C VAL A 94 -22.84 -5.38 18.04
N ALA A 95 -23.34 -5.76 19.21
CA ALA A 95 -22.57 -5.80 20.45
C ALA A 95 -21.39 -6.79 20.38
N LEU A 96 -21.61 -8.00 19.87
CA LEU A 96 -20.57 -9.02 19.72
C LEU A 96 -19.44 -8.54 18.80
N VAL A 97 -19.80 -7.98 17.63
CA VAL A 97 -18.82 -7.42 16.68
C VAL A 97 -18.05 -6.27 17.32
N TRP A 98 -18.74 -5.34 18.01
CA TRP A 98 -18.11 -4.21 18.68
C TRP A 98 -17.09 -4.66 19.74
N VAL A 99 -17.51 -5.54 20.64
CA VAL A 99 -16.65 -6.04 21.73
C VAL A 99 -15.47 -6.83 21.17
N ALA A 100 -15.68 -7.68 20.17
CA ALA A 100 -14.61 -8.45 19.55
C ALA A 100 -13.57 -7.54 18.87
N MET A 101 -14.01 -6.51 18.14
CA MET A 101 -13.11 -5.54 17.51
C MET A 101 -12.34 -4.72 18.55
N LEU A 102 -12.98 -4.27 19.63
CA LEU A 102 -12.31 -3.56 20.73
C LEU A 102 -11.26 -4.42 21.43
N VAL A 103 -11.58 -5.68 21.73
CA VAL A 103 -10.64 -6.62 22.34
C VAL A 103 -9.46 -6.88 21.40
N GLY A 104 -9.74 -7.12 20.11
CA GLY A 104 -8.72 -7.28 19.07
C GLY A 104 -7.78 -6.08 18.97
N ALA A 105 -8.34 -4.87 18.90
CA ALA A 105 -7.58 -3.63 18.82
C ALA A 105 -6.78 -3.32 20.09
N LEU A 106 -7.33 -3.61 21.27
CA LEU A 106 -6.60 -3.46 22.54
C LEU A 106 -5.38 -4.38 22.57
N LEU A 107 -5.56 -5.65 22.22
CA LEU A 107 -4.46 -6.61 22.15
C LEU A 107 -3.43 -6.21 21.08
N ALA A 108 -3.86 -5.67 19.94
CA ALA A 108 -2.97 -5.16 18.90
C ALA A 108 -2.12 -4.00 19.43
N LYS A 109 -2.75 -3.05 20.13
CA LYS A 109 -2.06 -1.91 20.75
C LYS A 109 -1.05 -2.34 21.81
N VAL A 110 -1.40 -3.30 22.67
CA VAL A 110 -0.49 -3.85 23.69
C VAL A 110 0.74 -4.51 23.05
N ARG A 111 0.59 -5.15 21.89
CA ARG A 111 1.69 -5.76 21.13
C ARG A 111 2.48 -4.77 20.26
N GLY A 112 2.15 -3.47 20.31
CA GLY A 112 2.77 -2.45 19.45
C GLY A 112 2.35 -2.55 17.98
N GLY A 113 1.24 -3.23 17.68
CA GLY A 113 0.66 -3.32 16.35
C GLY A 113 -0.04 -2.03 15.91
N PRO A 114 -0.27 -1.87 14.60
CA PRO A 114 -0.95 -0.70 14.06
C PRO A 114 -2.45 -0.72 14.42
N VAL A 115 -2.93 0.36 15.04
CA VAL A 115 -4.36 0.59 15.28
C VAL A 115 -4.68 2.00 14.80
N VAL A 116 -5.70 2.12 13.94
CA VAL A 116 -6.21 3.41 13.46
C VAL A 116 -7.68 3.47 13.86
N GLU A 117 -8.01 4.29 14.85
CA GLU A 117 -9.35 4.31 15.46
C GLU A 117 -10.45 4.63 14.44
N GLY A 118 -10.21 5.59 13.54
CA GLY A 118 -11.18 5.98 12.51
C GLY A 118 -11.51 4.86 11.51
N SER A 119 -10.51 4.09 11.05
CA SER A 119 -10.74 2.98 10.11
C SER A 119 -11.44 1.80 10.80
N MET A 120 -11.07 1.49 12.04
CA MET A 120 -11.81 0.49 12.83
C MET A 120 -13.27 0.91 13.04
N ALA A 121 -13.52 2.18 13.34
CA ALA A 121 -14.86 2.71 13.52
C ALA A 121 -15.71 2.71 12.25
N ALA A 122 -15.14 3.11 11.10
CA ALA A 122 -15.81 3.06 9.81
C ALA A 122 -16.25 1.64 9.44
N ARG A 123 -15.36 0.66 9.64
CA ARG A 123 -15.62 -0.76 9.44
C ARG A 123 -16.69 -1.30 10.38
N PHE A 124 -16.64 -0.95 11.65
CA PHE A 124 -17.69 -1.30 12.60
C PHE A 124 -19.05 -0.74 12.17
N LEU A 125 -19.13 0.54 11.78
CA LEU A 125 -20.37 1.18 11.36
C LEU A 125 -20.93 0.58 10.06
N GLY A 126 -20.08 0.18 9.11
CA GLY A 126 -20.51 -0.59 7.94
C GLY A 126 -21.09 -1.97 8.31
N LEU A 127 -20.44 -2.69 9.23
CA LEU A 127 -20.93 -3.97 9.75
C LEU A 127 -22.24 -3.81 10.54
N ALA A 128 -22.36 -2.77 11.36
CA ALA A 128 -23.58 -2.45 12.09
C ALA A 128 -24.74 -2.10 11.12
N THR A 129 -24.45 -1.36 10.05
CA THR A 129 -25.41 -1.08 8.98
C THR A 129 -25.88 -2.36 8.31
N THR A 130 -24.94 -3.27 8.01
CA THR A 130 -25.26 -4.61 7.46
C THR A 130 -26.17 -5.38 8.41
N ALA A 131 -25.87 -5.37 9.71
CA ALA A 131 -26.67 -6.07 10.72
C ALA A 131 -28.10 -5.52 10.82
N VAL A 132 -28.26 -4.19 10.82
CA VAL A 132 -29.60 -3.56 10.82
C VAL A 132 -30.39 -3.95 9.58
N LEU A 133 -29.78 -3.88 8.39
CA LEU A 133 -30.45 -4.24 7.14
C LEU A 133 -30.81 -5.74 7.08
N ALA A 134 -29.96 -6.61 7.62
CA ALA A 134 -30.16 -8.06 7.59
C ALA A 134 -31.19 -8.54 8.63
N HIS A 135 -31.19 -7.96 9.84
CA HIS A 135 -31.98 -8.45 10.98
C HIS A 135 -33.22 -7.61 11.31
N ALA A 136 -33.24 -6.32 10.97
CA ALA A 136 -34.34 -5.42 11.36
C ALA A 136 -35.30 -5.07 10.21
N VAL A 137 -34.86 -5.21 8.96
CA VAL A 137 -35.68 -4.86 7.79
C VAL A 137 -36.37 -6.12 7.25
N PRO A 138 -37.71 -6.19 7.23
CA PRO A 138 -38.44 -7.33 6.68
C PRO A 138 -38.49 -7.28 5.14
N PHE A 139 -38.29 -8.43 4.51
CA PHE A 139 -38.40 -8.66 3.07
C PHE A 139 -39.48 -9.72 2.82
N GLY A 140 -40.64 -9.30 2.33
CA GLY A 140 -41.76 -10.23 2.10
C GLY A 140 -42.32 -10.85 3.39
N GLY A 141 -42.23 -10.15 4.52
CA GLY A 141 -42.79 -10.57 5.81
C GLY A 141 -41.86 -11.35 6.74
N SER A 142 -40.66 -11.71 6.28
CA SER A 142 -39.57 -12.32 7.10
C SER A 142 -38.28 -11.53 6.91
N THR A 143 -37.29 -11.70 7.78
CA THR A 143 -35.97 -11.07 7.60
C THR A 143 -35.11 -11.91 6.65
N ILE A 144 -34.08 -11.32 6.03
CA ILE A 144 -33.23 -12.05 5.06
C ILE A 144 -32.47 -13.21 5.73
N VAL A 145 -32.21 -13.09 7.03
CA VAL A 145 -31.51 -14.08 7.87
C VAL A 145 -32.46 -15.09 8.52
N ASP A 146 -33.76 -15.06 8.21
CA ASP A 146 -34.70 -16.08 8.66
C ASP A 146 -34.45 -17.39 7.89
N PRO A 147 -34.28 -18.55 8.58
CA PRO A 147 -34.14 -19.85 7.92
C PRO A 147 -35.27 -20.16 6.91
N GLY A 148 -36.49 -19.71 7.20
CA GLY A 148 -37.66 -19.92 6.31
C GLY A 148 -37.53 -19.18 4.98
N PHE A 149 -36.82 -18.05 4.96
CA PHE A 149 -36.57 -17.28 3.74
C PHE A 149 -35.65 -18.02 2.75
N ALA A 150 -34.82 -18.95 3.22
CA ALA A 150 -33.84 -19.65 2.39
C ALA A 150 -34.34 -20.98 1.78
N GLN A 151 -35.50 -21.49 2.19
CA GLN A 151 -35.80 -22.93 2.18
C GLN A 151 -36.44 -23.57 0.93
N ASP A 152 -36.56 -22.92 -0.25
CA ASP A 152 -36.56 -23.62 -1.58
C ASP A 152 -37.13 -22.82 -2.78
N ARG A 153 -37.78 -21.67 -2.59
CA ARG A 153 -38.16 -20.80 -3.74
C ARG A 153 -37.30 -19.54 -3.90
N HIS A 154 -36.47 -19.22 -2.91
CA HIS A 154 -35.78 -17.94 -2.86
C HIS A 154 -34.27 -18.07 -2.74
N ARG A 155 -33.65 -19.27 -2.76
CA ARG A 155 -32.19 -19.46 -2.57
C ARG A 155 -31.32 -18.44 -3.35
N ILE A 156 -31.59 -18.25 -4.65
CA ILE A 156 -30.89 -17.26 -5.48
C ILE A 156 -31.22 -15.82 -5.05
N GLY A 157 -32.51 -15.53 -4.79
CA GLY A 157 -32.95 -14.22 -4.30
C GLY A 157 -32.35 -13.87 -2.92
N THR A 158 -32.23 -14.83 -2.01
CA THR A 158 -31.58 -14.71 -0.72
C THR A 158 -30.10 -14.44 -0.88
N ALA A 159 -29.39 -15.20 -1.73
CA ALA A 159 -27.98 -14.94 -2.01
C ALA A 159 -27.75 -13.52 -2.57
N VAL A 160 -28.60 -13.08 -3.50
CA VAL A 160 -28.55 -11.72 -4.08
C VAL A 160 -28.88 -10.65 -3.03
N ALA A 161 -29.89 -10.87 -2.19
CA ALA A 161 -30.27 -9.94 -1.13
C ALA A 161 -29.16 -9.82 -0.06
N LEU A 162 -28.59 -10.94 0.38
CA LEU A 162 -27.44 -10.97 1.28
C LEU A 162 -26.26 -10.22 0.68
N LEU A 163 -25.96 -10.42 -0.61
CA LEU A 163 -24.89 -9.69 -1.30
C LEU A 163 -25.17 -8.19 -1.37
N ALA A 164 -26.40 -7.78 -1.67
CA ALA A 164 -26.80 -6.38 -1.71
C ALA A 164 -26.68 -5.70 -0.34
N VAL A 165 -27.09 -6.39 0.73
CA VAL A 165 -26.98 -5.90 2.11
C VAL A 165 -25.51 -5.78 2.53
N ALA A 166 -24.69 -6.80 2.24
CA ALA A 166 -23.24 -6.76 2.51
C ALA A 166 -22.54 -5.65 1.72
N ALA A 167 -22.89 -5.47 0.45
CA ALA A 167 -22.35 -4.41 -0.40
C ALA A 167 -22.73 -3.02 0.11
N THR A 168 -23.96 -2.86 0.63
CA THR A 168 -24.41 -1.59 1.21
C THR A 168 -23.61 -1.22 2.45
N GLY A 169 -23.38 -2.16 3.37
CA GLY A 169 -22.53 -1.94 4.53
C GLY A 169 -21.07 -1.67 4.17
N GLY A 170 -20.54 -2.42 3.20
CA GLY A 170 -19.20 -2.17 2.66
C GLY A 170 -19.05 -0.79 2.00
N LEU A 171 -20.09 -0.31 1.31
CA LEU A 171 -20.13 1.04 0.75
C LEU A 171 -20.13 2.10 1.86
N VAL A 172 -20.91 1.91 2.93
CA VAL A 172 -20.90 2.81 4.09
C VAL A 172 -19.51 2.88 4.72
N GLU A 173 -18.85 1.73 4.93
CA GLU A 173 -17.47 1.66 5.43
C GLU A 173 -16.52 2.47 4.52
N ARG A 174 -16.56 2.24 3.20
CA ARG A 174 -15.70 2.94 2.24
C ARG A 174 -15.99 4.44 2.17
N LEU A 175 -17.25 4.87 2.24
CA LEU A 175 -17.62 6.29 2.26
C LEU A 175 -17.08 6.99 3.52
N LEU A 176 -17.18 6.36 4.69
CA LEU A 176 -16.64 6.91 5.93
C LEU A 176 -15.10 7.02 5.89
N GLU A 177 -14.41 6.02 5.34
CA GLU A 177 -12.96 6.10 5.12
C GLU A 177 -12.58 7.19 4.12
N ALA A 178 -13.34 7.35 3.04
CA ALA A 178 -13.11 8.39 2.04
C ALA A 178 -13.32 9.80 2.62
N VAL A 179 -14.37 10.01 3.42
CA VAL A 179 -14.67 11.29 4.07
C VAL A 179 -13.60 11.65 5.09
N THR A 180 -13.14 10.69 5.90
CA THR A 180 -12.04 10.93 6.86
C THR A 180 -10.74 11.30 6.14
N ALA A 181 -10.35 10.54 5.10
CA ALA A 181 -9.16 10.84 4.30
C ALA A 181 -9.25 12.23 3.62
N TRP A 182 -10.40 12.59 3.05
CA TRP A 182 -10.62 13.89 2.43
C TRP A 182 -10.49 15.04 3.44
N TRP A 183 -11.09 14.89 4.62
CA TRP A 183 -11.08 15.92 5.66
C TRP A 183 -9.69 16.18 6.21
N ASP A 184 -8.93 15.10 6.44
CA ASP A 184 -7.68 15.17 7.19
C ASP A 184 -6.48 15.52 6.30
N GLU A 185 -6.46 15.03 5.06
CA GLU A 185 -5.32 15.18 4.17
C GLU A 185 -5.56 16.23 3.06
N ARG A 186 -6.76 16.84 3.00
CA ARG A 186 -7.21 17.77 1.96
C ARG A 186 -6.94 17.26 0.53
N GLN A 187 -6.92 15.94 0.36
CA GLN A 187 -6.63 15.34 -0.93
C GLN A 187 -7.78 15.60 -1.91
N PRO A 188 -7.49 15.78 -3.21
CA PRO A 188 -8.55 15.89 -4.22
C PRO A 188 -9.32 14.57 -4.31
N TRP A 189 -10.64 14.63 -4.52
CA TRP A 189 -11.51 13.44 -4.64
C TRP A 189 -10.99 12.39 -5.62
N ARG A 190 -10.29 12.80 -6.68
CA ARG A 190 -9.67 11.89 -7.65
C ARG A 190 -8.61 10.99 -7.00
N ALA A 191 -7.80 11.52 -6.08
CA ALA A 191 -6.79 10.74 -5.38
C ALA A 191 -7.43 9.76 -4.38
N VAL A 192 -8.49 10.19 -3.69
CA VAL A 192 -9.28 9.34 -2.79
C VAL A 192 -9.92 8.17 -3.56
N LEU A 193 -10.53 8.44 -4.72
CA LEU A 193 -11.12 7.41 -5.59
C LEU A 193 -10.06 6.50 -6.22
N ALA A 194 -8.92 7.05 -6.63
CA ALA A 194 -7.81 6.25 -7.17
C ALA A 194 -7.27 5.27 -6.11
N ALA A 195 -7.27 5.65 -4.83
CA ALA A 195 -6.86 4.78 -3.73
C ALA A 195 -7.79 3.58 -3.50
N GLU A 196 -9.04 3.64 -3.97
CA GLU A 196 -10.00 2.53 -3.91
C GLU A 196 -9.77 1.48 -5.01
N SER A 197 -8.88 1.72 -5.96
CA SER A 197 -8.64 0.82 -7.10
C SER A 197 -7.61 -0.28 -6.80
N GLY A 198 -7.50 -1.25 -7.72
CA GLY A 198 -6.48 -2.30 -7.67
C GLY A 198 -6.69 -3.30 -6.53
N VAL A 199 -5.66 -3.47 -5.69
CA VAL A 199 -5.66 -4.47 -4.60
C VAL A 199 -6.73 -4.19 -3.54
N VAL A 200 -7.00 -2.91 -3.24
CA VAL A 200 -8.02 -2.52 -2.24
C VAL A 200 -9.43 -2.88 -2.71
N ALA A 201 -9.78 -2.58 -3.96
CA ALA A 201 -11.03 -3.01 -4.57
C ALA A 201 -11.18 -4.55 -4.56
N ALA A 202 -10.15 -5.27 -5.02
CA ALA A 202 -10.18 -6.73 -5.07
C ALA A 202 -10.40 -7.36 -3.68
N LEU A 203 -9.71 -6.84 -2.66
CA LEU A 203 -9.88 -7.29 -1.28
C LEU A 203 -11.27 -6.95 -0.73
N SER A 204 -11.80 -5.77 -1.04
CA SER A 204 -13.15 -5.37 -0.63
C SER A 204 -14.23 -6.26 -1.25
N VAL A 205 -14.11 -6.57 -2.54
CA VAL A 205 -15.03 -7.50 -3.22
C VAL A 205 -14.94 -8.90 -2.61
N ALA A 206 -13.73 -9.39 -2.35
CA ALA A 206 -13.52 -10.70 -1.74
C ALA A 206 -14.11 -10.79 -0.32
N THR A 207 -13.96 -9.75 0.50
CA THR A 207 -14.53 -9.76 1.86
C THR A 207 -16.04 -9.60 1.85
N ILE A 208 -16.59 -8.67 1.06
CA ILE A 208 -18.04 -8.43 0.95
C ILE A 208 -18.76 -9.70 0.45
N SER A 209 -18.22 -10.37 -0.57
CA SER A 209 -18.81 -11.60 -1.11
C SER A 209 -18.69 -12.81 -0.18
N SER A 210 -17.68 -12.84 0.71
CA SER A 210 -17.51 -13.95 1.65
C SER A 210 -18.64 -14.08 2.68
N GLY A 211 -19.24 -12.97 3.10
CA GLY A 211 -20.35 -12.97 4.06
C GLY A 211 -21.56 -13.77 3.59
N PRO A 212 -22.15 -13.44 2.42
CA PRO A 212 -23.21 -14.22 1.80
C PRO A 212 -22.83 -15.69 1.57
N LEU A 213 -21.59 -15.97 1.15
CA LEU A 213 -21.12 -17.35 0.95
C LEU A 213 -21.08 -18.14 2.27
N ILE A 214 -20.59 -17.53 3.34
CA ILE A 214 -20.58 -18.13 4.70
C ILE A 214 -22.02 -18.38 5.15
N ALA A 215 -22.92 -17.42 4.97
CA ALA A 215 -24.33 -17.53 5.37
C ALA A 215 -25.07 -18.63 4.61
N MET A 216 -24.86 -18.73 3.30
CA MET A 216 -25.45 -19.81 2.48
C MET A 216 -24.86 -21.17 2.84
N ALA A 217 -23.55 -21.25 3.07
CA ALA A 217 -22.90 -22.49 3.49
C ALA A 217 -23.33 -22.94 4.90
N TYR A 218 -23.66 -21.99 5.78
CA TYR A 218 -24.14 -22.31 7.13
C TYR A 218 -25.41 -23.17 7.11
N LEU A 219 -26.27 -23.01 6.10
CA LEU A 219 -27.48 -23.83 5.95
C LEU A 219 -27.18 -25.31 5.67
N GLU A 220 -26.07 -25.60 4.99
CA GLU A 220 -25.73 -26.95 4.53
C GLU A 220 -24.72 -27.65 5.45
N ILE A 221 -23.70 -26.91 5.92
CA ILE A 221 -22.58 -27.45 6.70
C ILE A 221 -22.43 -26.78 8.08
N GLY A 222 -23.39 -25.94 8.48
CA GLY A 222 -23.42 -25.32 9.79
C GLY A 222 -22.21 -24.44 10.07
N TRP A 223 -21.68 -24.54 11.29
CA TRP A 223 -20.57 -23.70 11.75
C TRP A 223 -19.27 -23.87 10.95
N LEU A 224 -19.12 -24.96 10.18
CA LEU A 224 -17.97 -25.20 9.32
C LEU A 224 -17.92 -24.27 8.09
N GLY A 225 -19.04 -23.63 7.71
CA GLY A 225 -19.05 -22.64 6.64
C GLY A 225 -18.10 -21.47 6.91
N LEU A 226 -18.03 -21.02 8.16
CA LEU A 226 -17.21 -19.87 8.55
C LEU A 226 -15.70 -20.12 8.37
N PRO A 227 -15.08 -21.16 8.95
CA PRO A 227 -13.65 -21.44 8.72
C PRO A 227 -13.34 -21.78 7.26
N LEU A 228 -14.25 -22.49 6.55
CA LEU A 228 -14.03 -22.88 5.15
C LEU A 228 -13.84 -21.67 4.22
N PHE A 229 -14.71 -20.66 4.32
CA PHE A 229 -14.64 -19.47 3.46
C PHE A 229 -13.65 -18.41 3.96
N LEU A 230 -13.12 -18.54 5.18
CA LEU A 230 -11.99 -17.73 5.66
C LEU A 230 -10.64 -18.23 5.15
N LEU A 231 -10.50 -19.51 4.80
CA LEU A 231 -9.24 -20.07 4.27
C LEU A 231 -8.75 -19.33 3.00
N PRO A 232 -9.59 -19.10 1.96
CA PRO A 232 -9.17 -18.32 0.80
C PRO A 232 -8.75 -16.89 1.14
N ILE A 233 -9.43 -16.23 2.09
CA ILE A 233 -9.08 -14.88 2.54
C ILE A 233 -7.73 -14.89 3.25
N GLY A 234 -7.48 -15.89 4.09
CA GLY A 234 -6.18 -16.12 4.73
C GLY A 234 -5.06 -16.33 3.71
N ALA A 235 -5.30 -17.10 2.66
CA ALA A 235 -4.34 -17.32 1.57
C ALA A 235 -4.04 -16.05 0.77
N VAL A 236 -5.07 -15.25 0.46
CA VAL A 236 -4.90 -13.95 -0.20
C VAL A 236 -4.09 -13.00 0.69
N LEU A 237 -4.39 -12.94 1.98
CA LEU A 237 -3.65 -12.11 2.93
C LEU A 237 -2.19 -12.54 3.10
N TYR A 238 -1.95 -13.85 3.19
CA TYR A 238 -0.61 -14.40 3.19
C TYR A 238 0.17 -13.96 1.95
N THR A 239 -0.45 -14.05 0.78
CA THR A 239 0.16 -13.65 -0.50
C THR A 239 0.46 -12.16 -0.54
N VAL A 240 -0.49 -11.30 -0.15
CA VAL A 240 -0.29 -9.84 -0.10
C VAL A 240 0.84 -9.47 0.86
N ARG A 241 0.86 -10.06 2.07
CA ARG A 241 1.93 -9.85 3.06
C ARG A 241 3.28 -10.33 2.56
N ARG A 242 3.33 -11.49 1.90
CA ARG A 242 4.55 -12.05 1.33
C ARG A 242 5.11 -11.17 0.22
N VAL A 243 4.27 -10.68 -0.68
CA VAL A 243 4.68 -9.76 -1.75
C VAL A 243 5.19 -8.45 -1.16
N ALA A 244 4.52 -7.90 -0.14
CA ALA A 244 4.99 -6.69 0.54
C ALA A 244 6.35 -6.90 1.23
N ALA A 245 6.55 -8.02 1.92
CA ALA A 245 7.81 -8.36 2.56
C ALA A 245 8.95 -8.55 1.55
N ILE A 246 8.69 -9.21 0.42
CA ILE A 246 9.67 -9.37 -0.67
C ILE A 246 10.07 -8.00 -1.23
N ARG A 247 9.10 -7.11 -1.48
CA ARG A 247 9.39 -5.75 -1.98
C ARG A 247 10.23 -4.94 -1.01
N LEU A 248 9.96 -5.04 0.29
CA LEU A 248 10.75 -4.36 1.32
C LEU A 248 12.19 -4.90 1.36
N ALA A 249 12.35 -6.22 1.36
CA ALA A 249 13.65 -6.86 1.34
C ALA A 249 14.45 -6.48 0.07
N GLN A 250 13.79 -6.43 -1.09
CA GLN A 250 14.39 -5.96 -2.34
C GLN A 250 14.84 -4.51 -2.25
N SER A 251 14.03 -3.61 -1.69
CA SER A 251 14.45 -2.21 -1.50
C SER A 251 15.63 -2.07 -0.56
N GLN A 252 15.67 -2.86 0.53
CA GLN A 252 16.78 -2.86 1.49
C GLN A 252 18.06 -3.42 0.86
N ALA A 253 17.95 -4.48 0.05
CA ALA A 253 19.07 -5.04 -0.70
C ALA A 253 19.62 -4.02 -1.71
N LEU A 254 18.74 -3.34 -2.45
CA LEU A 254 19.13 -2.26 -3.37
C LEU A 254 19.85 -1.12 -2.66
N GLU A 255 19.35 -0.67 -1.51
CA GLU A 255 20.00 0.36 -0.70
C GLU A 255 21.34 -0.11 -0.10
N ALA A 256 21.48 -1.40 0.20
CA ALA A 256 22.76 -1.95 0.63
C ALA A 256 23.78 -2.00 -0.52
N LEU A 257 23.35 -2.44 -1.71
CA LEU A 257 24.19 -2.48 -2.92
C LEU A 257 24.65 -1.09 -3.33
N SER A 258 23.77 -0.08 -3.24
CA SER A 258 24.12 1.30 -3.61
C SER A 258 25.24 1.88 -2.74
N ARG A 259 25.43 1.36 -1.51
CA ARG A 259 26.49 1.80 -0.59
C ARG A 259 27.82 1.09 -0.81
N LEU A 260 27.86 0.04 -1.64
CA LEU A 260 29.10 -0.70 -1.89
C LEU A 260 30.13 0.18 -2.61
N GLY A 261 29.70 0.97 -3.59
CA GLY A 261 30.58 1.93 -4.29
C GLY A 261 31.20 2.95 -3.32
N GLU A 262 30.39 3.47 -2.40
CA GLU A 262 30.85 4.41 -1.36
C GLU A 262 31.81 3.74 -0.37
N THR A 263 31.55 2.49 0.01
CA THR A 263 32.40 1.72 0.96
C THR A 263 33.73 1.30 0.32
N ALA A 264 33.71 0.96 -0.97
CA ALA A 264 34.89 0.65 -1.75
C ALA A 264 35.71 1.90 -2.12
N GLY A 265 35.20 3.11 -1.82
CA GLY A 265 35.87 4.37 -2.10
C GLY A 265 35.77 4.84 -3.55
N VAL A 266 34.90 4.22 -4.36
CA VAL A 266 34.80 4.56 -5.79
C VAL A 266 33.79 5.68 -6.05
N SER A 267 32.85 5.89 -5.13
CA SER A 267 31.93 7.04 -5.14
C SER A 267 32.02 7.81 -3.81
N PRO A 268 31.80 9.14 -3.81
CA PRO A 268 31.77 9.92 -2.57
C PRO A 268 30.64 9.48 -1.62
N PRO A 269 30.82 9.57 -0.29
CA PRO A 269 29.77 9.24 0.66
C PRO A 269 28.46 10.00 0.43
N GLY A 270 27.35 9.26 0.39
CA GLY A 270 26.00 9.77 0.16
C GLY A 270 25.71 10.24 -1.26
N HIS A 271 26.66 10.20 -2.20
CA HIS A 271 26.48 10.62 -3.59
C HIS A 271 25.29 9.91 -4.23
N THR A 272 25.31 8.59 -4.21
CA THR A 272 24.31 7.74 -4.86
C THR A 272 22.90 8.03 -4.35
N HIS A 273 22.76 8.32 -3.05
CA HIS A 273 21.48 8.68 -2.46
C HIS A 273 21.03 10.10 -2.86
N ARG A 274 21.93 11.09 -2.91
CA ARG A 274 21.63 12.45 -3.37
C ARG A 274 21.21 12.46 -4.84
N VAL A 275 21.93 11.74 -5.70
CA VAL A 275 21.57 11.54 -7.11
C VAL A 275 20.17 10.93 -7.22
N ALA A 276 19.89 9.84 -6.50
CA ALA A 276 18.57 9.21 -6.52
C ALA A 276 17.43 10.15 -6.06
N GLN A 277 17.68 11.01 -5.08
CA GLN A 277 16.72 12.03 -4.64
C GLN A 277 16.46 13.09 -5.72
N ILE A 278 17.51 13.60 -6.36
CA ILE A 278 17.40 14.62 -7.41
C ILE A 278 16.73 14.03 -8.65
N SER A 279 17.16 12.86 -9.12
CA SER A 279 16.53 12.17 -10.25
C SER A 279 15.05 11.91 -10.03
N THR A 280 14.64 11.55 -8.81
CA THR A 280 13.22 11.36 -8.46
C THR A 280 12.41 12.66 -8.60
N ARG A 281 12.98 13.80 -8.20
CA ARG A 281 12.31 15.10 -8.33
C ARG A 281 12.21 15.54 -9.78
N VAL A 282 13.31 15.45 -10.52
CA VAL A 282 13.34 15.76 -11.96
C VAL A 282 12.34 14.90 -12.72
N ALA A 283 12.26 13.60 -12.41
CA ALA A 283 11.30 12.72 -13.05
C ALA A 283 9.83 13.13 -12.80
N ARG A 284 9.52 13.59 -11.59
CA ARG A 284 8.17 14.10 -11.25
C ARG A 284 7.87 15.44 -11.92
N GLU A 285 8.87 16.31 -12.03
CA GLU A 285 8.75 17.59 -12.76
C GLU A 285 8.43 17.34 -14.25
N LEU A 286 9.08 16.34 -14.84
CA LEU A 286 8.81 15.84 -16.19
C LEU A 286 7.49 15.04 -16.30
N GLN A 287 6.67 15.02 -15.25
CA GLN A 287 5.35 14.38 -15.21
C GLN A 287 5.35 12.88 -15.53
N LEU A 288 6.47 12.19 -15.24
CA LEU A 288 6.53 10.73 -15.36
C LEU A 288 5.61 10.05 -14.36
N ASP A 289 5.03 8.92 -14.76
CA ASP A 289 4.22 8.11 -13.85
C ASP A 289 5.05 7.55 -12.68
N GLU A 290 4.39 7.20 -11.57
CA GLU A 290 5.07 6.71 -10.37
C GLU A 290 5.84 5.38 -10.60
N ALA A 291 5.49 4.59 -11.62
CA ALA A 291 6.26 3.40 -11.95
C ALA A 291 7.60 3.77 -12.64
N ALA A 292 7.59 4.74 -13.54
CA ALA A 292 8.75 5.31 -14.19
C ALA A 292 9.64 6.05 -13.19
N VAL A 293 9.07 6.86 -12.29
CA VAL A 293 9.81 7.52 -11.19
C VAL A 293 10.53 6.47 -10.32
N ARG A 294 9.88 5.35 -9.99
CA ARG A 294 10.52 4.25 -9.25
C ARG A 294 11.64 3.58 -10.04
N ARG A 295 11.53 3.44 -11.37
CA ARG A 295 12.61 2.92 -12.22
C ARG A 295 13.80 3.88 -12.24
N VAL A 296 13.58 5.18 -12.44
CA VAL A 296 14.61 6.22 -12.39
C VAL A 296 15.35 6.20 -11.06
N ARG A 297 14.62 6.15 -9.93
CA ARG A 297 15.24 6.07 -8.60
C ARG A 297 16.11 4.83 -8.42
N ARG A 298 15.64 3.64 -8.86
CA ARG A 298 16.42 2.40 -8.76
C ARG A 298 17.66 2.45 -9.65
N ALA A 299 17.56 3.03 -10.86
CA ALA A 299 18.70 3.24 -11.74
C ALA A 299 19.74 4.18 -11.12
N ALA A 300 19.30 5.31 -10.57
CA ALA A 300 20.16 6.25 -9.87
C ALA A 300 20.90 5.61 -8.68
N LEU A 301 20.25 4.70 -7.95
CA LEU A 301 20.90 3.98 -6.85
C LEU A 301 21.99 3.00 -7.31
N LEU A 302 21.98 2.60 -8.57
CA LEU A 302 22.91 1.60 -9.11
C LEU A 302 23.86 2.17 -10.18
N HIS A 303 23.79 3.47 -10.48
CA HIS A 303 24.45 4.06 -11.63
C HIS A 303 25.99 3.96 -11.60
N ASP A 304 26.56 3.83 -10.41
CA ASP A 304 28.01 3.69 -10.19
C ASP A 304 28.45 2.25 -9.89
N VAL A 305 27.55 1.28 -9.94
CA VAL A 305 27.89 -0.12 -9.60
C VAL A 305 29.00 -0.67 -10.50
N GLY A 306 29.09 -0.20 -11.74
CA GLY A 306 30.13 -0.55 -12.69
C GLY A 306 31.52 -0.08 -12.31
N LEU A 307 31.63 1.01 -11.53
CA LEU A 307 32.92 1.56 -11.13
C LEU A 307 33.69 0.58 -10.21
N LEU A 308 33.00 -0.36 -9.55
CA LEU A 308 33.63 -1.46 -8.80
C LEU A 308 34.51 -2.38 -9.67
N GLY A 309 34.35 -2.33 -11.01
CA GLY A 309 35.19 -3.06 -11.95
C GLY A 309 36.54 -2.42 -12.25
N LEU A 310 36.77 -1.18 -11.81
CA LEU A 310 38.00 -0.44 -12.09
C LEU A 310 39.11 -0.79 -11.08
N PRO A 311 40.34 -1.06 -11.55
CA PRO A 311 41.50 -1.20 -10.67
C PRO A 311 42.10 0.18 -10.35
N GLY A 312 41.87 0.73 -9.15
CA GLY A 312 42.56 1.97 -8.75
C GLY A 312 41.80 2.91 -7.79
N GLU A 313 42.42 4.07 -7.56
CA GLU A 313 41.99 5.13 -6.63
C GLU A 313 40.68 5.83 -7.03
N PRO A 314 40.01 6.52 -6.08
CA PRO A 314 38.72 7.19 -6.27
C PRO A 314 38.71 8.11 -7.49
N LEU A 315 37.68 8.00 -8.34
CA LEU A 315 37.47 8.95 -9.42
C LEU A 315 36.96 10.27 -8.84
N GLY A 316 37.71 11.36 -9.09
CA GLY A 316 37.26 12.73 -8.83
C GLY A 316 36.18 13.14 -9.83
N GLY A 317 34.96 12.62 -9.65
CA GLY A 317 33.79 12.87 -10.48
C GLY A 317 33.26 11.59 -11.13
N THR A 318 32.00 11.23 -10.85
CA THR A 318 31.40 9.98 -11.32
C THR A 318 30.96 10.05 -12.79
N VAL A 319 30.76 11.27 -13.32
CA VAL A 319 30.42 11.56 -14.73
C VAL A 319 31.65 11.93 -15.59
N ALA A 320 32.87 11.88 -15.03
CA ALA A 320 34.08 12.17 -15.81
C ALA A 320 34.24 11.20 -17.00
N THR A 321 34.71 11.71 -18.13
CA THR A 321 35.05 10.90 -19.30
C THR A 321 36.16 9.93 -18.90
N LEU A 322 35.86 8.64 -18.93
CA LEU A 322 36.84 7.59 -18.66
C LEU A 322 37.61 7.28 -19.94
N PRO A 323 38.85 6.78 -19.85
CA PRO A 323 39.50 6.14 -20.99
C PRO A 323 38.64 5.00 -21.55
N ASP A 324 38.68 4.77 -22.86
CA ASP A 324 37.87 3.73 -23.53
C ASP A 324 38.01 2.34 -22.88
N GLU A 325 39.21 1.98 -22.42
CA GLU A 325 39.46 0.71 -21.71
C GLU A 325 38.72 0.63 -20.37
N ASP A 326 38.63 1.74 -19.63
CA ASP A 326 37.95 1.82 -18.36
C ASP A 326 36.43 1.90 -18.53
N GLU A 327 35.94 2.58 -19.57
CA GLU A 327 34.52 2.50 -19.95
C GLU A 327 34.09 1.06 -20.27
N GLN A 328 34.94 0.30 -20.99
CA GLN A 328 34.67 -1.11 -21.27
C GLN A 328 34.68 -1.97 -19.99
N ARG A 329 35.59 -1.71 -19.06
CA ARG A 329 35.63 -2.42 -17.76
C ARG A 329 34.40 -2.12 -16.91
N VAL A 330 33.98 -0.86 -16.86
CA VAL A 330 32.76 -0.43 -16.17
C VAL A 330 31.54 -1.12 -16.78
N ALA A 331 31.38 -1.04 -18.10
CA ALA A 331 30.27 -1.69 -18.80
C ALA A 331 30.28 -3.22 -18.58
N ALA A 332 31.43 -3.87 -18.62
CA ALA A 332 31.56 -5.30 -18.34
C ALA A 332 31.17 -5.65 -16.89
N ALA A 333 31.56 -4.82 -15.92
CA ALA A 333 31.19 -4.99 -14.52
C ALA A 333 29.68 -4.77 -14.30
N GLU A 334 29.09 -3.73 -14.89
CA GLU A 334 27.63 -3.51 -14.86
C GLU A 334 26.88 -4.69 -15.43
N GLN A 335 27.29 -5.19 -16.59
CA GLN A 335 26.67 -6.35 -17.20
C GLN A 335 26.77 -7.58 -16.31
N ARG A 336 27.94 -7.87 -15.73
CA ARG A 336 28.14 -9.01 -14.85
C ARG A 336 27.32 -8.88 -13.56
N ILE A 337 27.37 -7.72 -12.90
CA ILE A 337 26.71 -7.50 -11.61
C ILE A 337 25.18 -7.41 -11.76
N LEU A 338 24.68 -6.77 -12.81
CA LEU A 338 23.26 -6.49 -12.97
C LEU A 338 22.51 -7.59 -13.74
N ARG A 339 23.11 -8.23 -14.76
CA ARG A 339 22.40 -9.25 -15.57
C ARG A 339 22.29 -10.60 -14.87
N GLU A 340 23.15 -10.90 -13.91
CA GLU A 340 23.01 -12.07 -13.04
C GLU A 340 21.83 -11.91 -12.05
N SER A 341 21.34 -10.69 -11.87
CA SER A 341 20.19 -10.39 -11.01
C SER A 341 18.89 -10.35 -11.80
N GLY A 342 18.12 -11.46 -11.78
CA GLY A 342 16.78 -11.52 -12.40
C GLY A 342 15.76 -10.49 -11.87
N VAL A 343 16.10 -9.74 -10.81
CA VAL A 343 15.26 -8.72 -10.17
C VAL A 343 15.54 -7.31 -10.72
N LEU A 344 16.68 -7.07 -11.38
CA LEU A 344 17.11 -5.75 -11.84
C LEU A 344 16.95 -5.53 -13.36
N GLY A 345 16.36 -6.50 -14.06
CA GLY A 345 16.28 -6.49 -15.53
C GLY A 345 15.61 -5.24 -16.13
N ASP A 346 14.67 -4.61 -15.42
CA ASP A 346 13.99 -3.39 -15.89
C ASP A 346 14.83 -2.10 -15.72
N VAL A 347 15.94 -2.19 -14.99
CA VAL A 347 16.84 -1.06 -14.68
C VAL A 347 18.17 -1.17 -15.45
N VAL A 348 18.57 -2.39 -15.85
CA VAL A 348 19.81 -2.65 -16.61
C VAL A 348 19.95 -1.73 -17.83
N PRO A 349 18.96 -1.60 -18.75
CA PRO A 349 19.12 -0.75 -19.94
C PRO A 349 19.25 0.74 -19.60
N ILE A 350 18.78 1.14 -18.41
CA ILE A 350 18.89 2.51 -17.95
C ILE A 350 20.32 2.76 -17.47
N VAL A 351 20.84 1.90 -16.60
CA VAL A 351 22.18 2.04 -15.99
C VAL A 351 23.26 2.02 -17.07
N GLU A 352 23.18 1.07 -18.01
CA GLU A 352 24.15 0.89 -19.11
C GLU A 352 24.31 2.14 -20.00
N GLN A 353 23.34 3.05 -19.98
CA GLN A 353 23.34 4.25 -20.81
C GLN A 353 23.44 5.57 -20.04
N VAL A 354 23.64 5.53 -18.72
CA VAL A 354 23.83 6.76 -17.91
C VAL A 354 25.08 7.53 -18.37
N ARG A 355 26.14 6.79 -18.74
CA ARG A 355 27.41 7.36 -19.21
C ARG A 355 27.38 7.77 -20.69
N THR A 356 26.29 7.51 -21.42
CA THR A 356 26.14 7.92 -22.82
C THR A 356 25.82 9.42 -22.94
N PRO A 357 26.63 10.22 -23.67
CA PRO A 357 26.36 11.64 -23.89
C PRO A 357 25.07 11.88 -24.69
N PHE A 358 24.35 12.96 -24.38
CA PHE A 358 23.10 13.32 -25.06
C PHE A 358 23.25 13.51 -26.59
N ARG A 359 24.42 13.92 -27.09
CA ARG A 359 24.68 14.07 -28.52
C ARG A 359 24.42 12.80 -29.32
N ARG A 360 24.62 11.61 -28.74
CA ARG A 360 24.38 10.33 -29.44
C ARG A 360 22.89 10.10 -29.67
N TYR A 361 22.03 10.53 -28.74
CA TYR A 361 20.58 10.57 -28.96
C TYR A 361 20.21 11.59 -30.04
N ARG A 362 20.76 12.82 -29.97
CA ARG A 362 20.39 13.93 -30.87
C ARG A 362 20.89 13.76 -32.30
N GLU A 363 22.14 13.35 -32.48
CA GLU A 363 22.86 13.35 -33.76
C GLU A 363 22.83 11.98 -34.44
N LEU A 364 22.88 10.90 -33.65
CA LEU A 364 22.90 9.53 -34.16
C LEU A 364 21.56 8.80 -34.01
N GLY A 365 20.57 9.41 -33.34
CA GLY A 365 19.25 8.81 -33.11
C GLY A 365 19.29 7.59 -32.18
N GLU A 366 20.33 7.43 -31.37
CA GLU A 366 20.43 6.30 -30.44
C GLU A 366 19.31 6.35 -29.40
N ALA A 367 18.69 5.20 -29.12
CA ALA A 367 17.57 5.10 -28.19
C ALA A 367 18.04 5.17 -26.73
N ILE A 368 18.40 6.38 -26.27
CA ILE A 368 18.78 6.63 -24.88
C ILE A 368 17.55 6.80 -24.00
N PRO A 369 17.30 5.91 -23.01
CA PRO A 369 16.18 6.05 -22.11
C PRO A 369 16.17 7.43 -21.45
N LEU A 370 15.01 8.07 -21.38
CA LEU A 370 14.86 9.34 -20.64
C LEU A 370 15.36 9.20 -19.20
N ALA A 371 15.14 8.03 -18.58
CA ALA A 371 15.66 7.74 -17.25
C ALA A 371 17.19 7.85 -17.16
N SER A 372 17.94 7.39 -18.17
CA SER A 372 19.41 7.49 -18.20
C SER A 372 19.86 8.94 -18.31
N ARG A 373 19.18 9.73 -19.14
CA ARG A 373 19.42 11.18 -19.30
C ARG A 373 19.15 11.94 -18.00
N ILE A 374 18.09 11.57 -17.27
CA ILE A 374 17.79 12.11 -15.93
C ILE A 374 18.89 11.79 -14.91
N VAL A 375 19.35 10.53 -14.85
CA VAL A 375 20.39 10.13 -13.90
C VAL A 375 21.71 10.82 -14.21
N ARG A 376 22.10 10.91 -15.49
CA ARG A 376 23.32 11.62 -15.92
C ARG A 376 23.34 13.07 -15.45
N VAL A 377 22.24 13.79 -15.68
CA VAL A 377 22.07 15.19 -15.25
C VAL A 377 22.14 15.33 -13.73
N ALA A 378 21.45 14.46 -12.99
CA ALA A 378 21.46 14.47 -11.54
C ALA A 378 22.84 14.12 -10.93
N SER A 379 23.58 13.21 -11.57
CA SER A 379 24.93 12.83 -11.18
C SER A 379 25.92 13.97 -11.39
N ALA A 380 25.89 14.61 -12.56
CA ALA A 380 26.74 15.76 -12.87
C ALA A 380 26.46 16.95 -11.93
N TRP A 381 25.20 17.14 -11.56
CA TRP A 381 24.84 18.12 -10.54
C TRP A 381 25.49 17.80 -9.18
N ASP A 382 25.39 16.55 -8.73
CA ASP A 382 25.96 16.15 -7.43
C ASP A 382 27.49 16.17 -7.44
N ASP A 383 28.12 15.85 -8.57
CA ASP A 383 29.58 15.94 -8.74
C ASP A 383 30.10 17.38 -8.55
N VAL A 384 29.32 18.39 -8.95
CA VAL A 384 29.74 19.80 -8.80
C VAL A 384 29.36 20.37 -7.44
N THR A 385 28.21 19.96 -6.90
CA THR A 385 27.70 20.52 -5.64
C THR A 385 28.21 19.77 -4.41
N GLU A 386 28.54 18.49 -4.53
CA GLU A 386 28.88 17.58 -3.44
C GLU A 386 27.85 17.63 -2.29
N GLY A 387 26.58 17.87 -2.63
CA GLY A 387 25.49 18.05 -1.67
C GLY A 387 25.35 19.45 -1.06
N ALA A 388 26.21 20.42 -1.41
CA ALA A 388 26.08 21.80 -0.98
C ALA A 388 24.77 22.43 -1.52
N THR A 389 24.02 23.07 -0.63
CA THR A 389 22.70 23.66 -0.97
C THR A 389 22.71 25.18 -1.10
N SER A 390 23.89 25.83 -1.00
CA SER A 390 24.01 27.29 -1.06
C SER A 390 23.63 27.84 -2.43
N PRO A 391 23.06 29.06 -2.53
CA PRO A 391 22.73 29.66 -3.81
C PRO A 391 23.91 29.69 -4.78
N ARG A 392 25.11 30.03 -4.29
CA ARG A 392 26.33 30.06 -5.10
C ARG A 392 26.75 28.69 -5.63
N ALA A 393 26.65 27.62 -4.83
CA ALA A 393 26.93 26.27 -5.31
C ALA A 393 25.96 25.85 -6.43
N ARG A 394 24.69 26.24 -6.31
CA ARG A 394 23.68 26.00 -7.34
C ARG A 394 23.97 26.74 -8.64
N GLU A 395 24.30 28.03 -8.54
CA GLU A 395 24.67 28.85 -9.69
C GLU A 395 25.87 28.26 -10.43
N VAL A 396 26.95 27.93 -9.70
CA VAL A 396 28.15 27.32 -10.30
C VAL A 396 27.84 25.98 -10.98
N ALA A 397 27.02 25.14 -10.36
CA ALA A 397 26.64 23.86 -10.95
C ALA A 397 25.80 24.03 -12.22
N LEU A 398 24.81 24.94 -12.21
CA LEU A 398 24.03 25.26 -13.41
C LEU A 398 24.93 25.84 -14.50
N GLU A 399 25.77 26.83 -14.22
CA GLU A 399 26.70 27.44 -15.19
C GLU A 399 27.58 26.37 -15.86
N ARG A 400 28.16 25.46 -15.07
CA ARG A 400 28.99 24.37 -15.60
C ARG A 400 28.19 23.40 -16.47
N MET A 401 26.96 23.08 -16.10
CA MET A 401 26.09 22.22 -16.90
C MET A 401 25.65 22.88 -18.21
N HIS A 402 25.43 24.20 -18.23
CA HIS A 402 25.08 24.93 -19.45
C HIS A 402 26.19 24.85 -20.51
N LEU A 403 27.45 24.70 -20.12
CA LEU A 403 28.56 24.50 -21.06
C LEU A 403 28.46 23.17 -21.84
N GLY A 404 27.77 22.16 -21.28
CA GLY A 404 27.55 20.86 -21.91
C GLY A 404 26.14 20.66 -22.48
N LEU A 405 25.31 21.71 -22.50
CA LEU A 405 23.90 21.60 -22.86
C LEU A 405 23.72 21.25 -24.34
N GLY A 406 22.89 20.24 -24.62
CA GLY A 406 22.67 19.72 -25.96
C GLY A 406 23.79 18.82 -26.50
N TYR A 407 24.91 18.66 -25.79
CA TYR A 407 26.01 17.77 -26.15
C TYR A 407 26.20 16.66 -25.12
N GLU A 408 26.48 17.03 -23.88
CA GLU A 408 26.59 16.11 -22.74
C GLU A 408 25.24 15.87 -22.08
N TYR A 409 24.44 16.93 -21.94
CA TYR A 409 23.21 16.92 -21.17
C TYR A 409 21.99 17.23 -22.04
N ASP A 410 20.89 16.56 -21.74
CA ASP A 410 19.59 16.82 -22.35
C ASP A 410 19.04 18.16 -21.84
N PRO A 411 18.80 19.16 -22.74
CA PRO A 411 18.26 20.46 -22.35
C PRO A 411 16.97 20.37 -21.54
N GLU A 412 16.03 19.51 -21.93
CA GLU A 412 14.73 19.38 -21.25
C GLU A 412 14.89 18.92 -19.80
N VAL A 413 15.87 18.04 -19.56
CA VAL A 413 16.17 17.50 -18.23
C VAL A 413 16.89 18.54 -17.37
N VAL A 414 17.77 19.36 -17.95
CA VAL A 414 18.43 20.46 -17.23
C VAL A 414 17.42 21.54 -16.84
N ASP A 415 16.50 21.88 -17.71
CA ASP A 415 15.41 22.83 -17.44
C ASP A 415 14.51 22.32 -16.31
N ALA A 416 14.13 21.03 -16.36
CA ALA A 416 13.37 20.40 -15.29
C ALA A 416 14.14 20.38 -13.95
N LEU A 417 15.46 20.14 -13.98
CA LEU A 417 16.29 20.27 -12.78
C LEU A 417 16.22 21.70 -12.21
N ALA A 418 16.40 22.72 -13.04
CA ALA A 418 16.33 24.11 -12.61
C ALA A 418 14.96 24.46 -11.99
N ALA A 419 13.86 23.99 -12.59
CA ALA A 419 12.51 24.15 -12.05
C ALA A 419 12.33 23.50 -10.66
N THR A 420 12.83 22.27 -10.47
CA THR A 420 12.75 21.59 -9.16
C THR A 420 13.55 22.30 -8.06
N LEU A 421 14.57 23.07 -8.41
CA LEU A 421 15.36 23.85 -7.47
C LEU A 421 14.69 25.18 -7.11
N ALA A 422 13.91 25.76 -8.03
CA ALA A 422 13.19 27.01 -7.85
C ALA A 422 11.93 26.87 -6.97
N SER A 423 11.24 25.72 -7.05
CA SER A 423 10.06 25.41 -6.23
C SER A 423 10.35 25.21 -4.73
N ARG A 424 11.63 25.28 -4.33
CA ARG A 424 12.11 25.14 -2.96
C ARG A 424 12.10 26.46 -2.15
N ARG A 425 11.26 27.42 -2.52
CA ARG A 425 11.08 28.71 -1.83
C ARG A 425 9.91 28.67 -0.85
#